data_AF-A0A066PLL3-F1
#
_entry.id   AF-A0A066PLL3-F1
#
_cell.length_a   1.000
_cell.length_b   1.000
_cell.length_c   1.000
_cell.angle_alpha   90.00
_cell.angle_beta   90.00
_cell.angle_gamma   90.00
#
_symmetry.space_group_name_H-M   'P 1'
#
loop_
_entity.id
_entity.type
_entity.pdbx_description
1 polymer ?
#
loop_
_entity_poly.entity_id
_entity_poly.type
_entity_poly.pdbx_seq_one_letter_code
_entity_poly.pdbx_strand_id
1 'polypeptide(L)'
;MTPPGGATGATDRDARLAPRRIARRQPLRHIRSMTSHRRYGLFLALAAFAALGTAYFAQDVLRMIPCPLCYIERWPWRIAAALGILAAILPRLPARVLIGLAALALFVNVAIAFVHVGAEQHWWKSPLPECNAPPPSFGANLPLRPSASCDAPVFLIPGLPVSFATMDLIWSLVVALAASAHIFRDRRSNA
;
A
#
# COMPACT_ATOMS: atom_id res chain seq x y z
N MET A 1 -70.72 28.53 -47.13
CA MET A 1 -69.31 28.84 -47.47
C MET A 1 -68.46 28.72 -46.21
N THR A 2 -67.90 27.53 -45.97
CA THR A 2 -66.65 27.23 -45.23
C THR A 2 -66.31 25.76 -45.48
N PRO A 3 -65.05 25.40 -45.77
CA PRO A 3 -64.65 24.04 -46.19
C PRO A 3 -64.35 23.10 -45.00
N PRO A 4 -64.24 21.77 -45.25
CA PRO A 4 -63.81 20.77 -44.28
C PRO A 4 -62.27 20.66 -44.24
N GLY A 5 -61.69 20.50 -43.05
CA GLY A 5 -60.29 20.10 -42.86
C GLY A 5 -60.23 19.09 -41.71
N GLY A 6 -59.59 17.94 -41.81
CA GLY A 6 -58.54 17.52 -42.71
C GLY A 6 -57.63 16.63 -41.87
N ALA A 7 -57.87 15.32 -41.93
CA ALA A 7 -56.96 14.34 -41.34
C ALA A 7 -55.62 14.40 -42.08
N THR A 8 -54.52 14.60 -41.35
CA THR A 8 -53.19 14.26 -41.85
C THR A 8 -52.47 13.46 -40.77
N GLY A 9 -52.40 12.15 -41.00
CA GLY A 9 -51.40 11.30 -40.39
C GLY A 9 -50.08 11.47 -41.14
N ALA A 10 -48.98 11.35 -40.40
CA ALA A 10 -47.65 10.90 -40.85
C ALA A 10 -46.63 11.40 -39.80
N THR A 11 -45.68 10.63 -39.29
CA THR A 11 -45.32 9.23 -39.52
C THR A 11 -44.36 8.83 -38.40
N ASP A 12 -44.42 7.56 -38.02
CA ASP A 12 -43.42 6.78 -37.27
C ASP A 12 -42.04 6.67 -38.00
N ARG A 13 -41.52 7.80 -38.48
CA ARG A 13 -40.23 7.90 -39.19
C ARG A 13 -39.15 8.61 -38.38
N ASP A 14 -39.51 9.36 -37.34
CA ASP A 14 -38.54 10.14 -36.57
C ASP A 14 -37.86 9.34 -35.45
N ALA A 15 -38.35 8.13 -35.13
CA ALA A 15 -37.75 7.27 -34.09
C ALA A 15 -36.50 6.50 -34.56
N ARG A 16 -36.09 6.62 -35.83
CA ARG A 16 -34.97 5.85 -36.43
C ARG A 16 -33.69 6.66 -36.69
N LEU A 17 -33.49 7.78 -35.99
CA LEU A 17 -32.25 8.58 -36.10
C LEU A 17 -31.62 8.91 -34.74
N ALA A 18 -31.68 8.00 -33.77
CA ALA A 18 -30.75 8.05 -32.65
C ALA A 18 -29.36 7.58 -33.13
N PRO A 19 -28.34 8.45 -33.22
CA PRO A 19 -27.02 8.02 -33.65
C PRO A 19 -26.48 7.01 -32.64
N ARG A 20 -26.12 5.82 -33.12
CA ARG A 20 -25.36 4.77 -32.42
C ARG A 20 -24.03 5.33 -31.87
N ARG A 21 -24.07 6.10 -30.78
CA ARG A 21 -22.91 6.66 -30.07
C ARG A 21 -22.24 5.67 -29.11
N ILE A 22 -22.26 4.37 -29.40
CA ILE A 22 -21.85 3.34 -28.43
C ILE A 22 -20.42 2.78 -28.69
N ALA A 23 -19.88 2.84 -29.91
CA ALA A 23 -18.72 1.99 -30.22
C ALA A 23 -17.31 2.64 -30.14
N ARG A 24 -17.14 3.97 -30.04
CA ARG A 24 -15.81 4.60 -30.21
C ARG A 24 -15.02 4.89 -28.93
N ARG A 25 -15.58 4.68 -27.73
CA ARG A 25 -14.93 5.03 -26.43
C ARG A 25 -14.29 3.86 -25.70
N GLN A 26 -14.58 2.61 -26.07
CA GLN A 26 -14.09 1.42 -25.35
C GLN A 26 -12.56 1.19 -25.43
N PRO A 27 -11.87 1.33 -26.58
CA PRO A 27 -10.44 0.99 -26.65
C PRO A 27 -9.58 1.95 -25.82
N LEU A 28 -9.91 3.25 -25.84
CA LEU A 28 -9.19 4.27 -25.06
C LEU A 28 -9.33 4.07 -23.55
N ARG A 29 -10.49 3.60 -23.08
CA ARG A 29 -10.73 3.32 -21.66
C ARG A 29 -9.94 2.10 -21.17
N HIS A 30 -9.82 1.06 -22.01
CA HIS A 30 -9.04 -0.12 -21.68
C HIS A 30 -7.53 0.16 -21.61
N ILE A 31 -6.99 0.89 -22.60
CA ILE A 31 -5.56 1.30 -22.62
C ILE A 31 -5.22 2.18 -21.41
N ARG A 32 -6.04 3.20 -21.12
CA ARG A 32 -5.82 4.13 -20.00
C ARG A 32 -5.86 3.40 -18.65
N SER A 33 -6.77 2.45 -18.52
CA SER A 33 -6.87 1.58 -17.35
C SER A 33 -5.65 0.67 -17.16
N MET A 34 -5.14 0.03 -18.22
CA MET A 34 -3.94 -0.82 -18.15
C MET A 34 -2.71 -0.03 -17.69
N THR A 35 -2.50 1.17 -18.25
CA THR A 35 -1.38 2.03 -17.83
C THR A 35 -1.49 2.49 -16.37
N SER A 36 -2.72 2.67 -15.86
CA SER A 36 -2.96 3.08 -14.47
C SER A 36 -2.50 2.03 -13.46
N HIS A 37 -2.77 0.75 -13.72
CA HIS A 37 -2.42 -0.35 -12.80
C HIS A 37 -0.92 -0.57 -12.76
N ARG A 38 -0.26 -0.48 -13.93
CA ARG A 38 1.18 -0.60 -14.01
C ARG A 38 1.91 0.49 -13.26
N ARG A 39 1.49 1.75 -13.46
CA ARG A 39 2.02 2.90 -12.71
C ARG A 39 1.82 2.73 -11.21
N TYR A 40 0.67 2.21 -10.79
CA TYR A 40 0.37 2.00 -9.38
C TYR A 40 1.17 0.84 -8.77
N GLY A 41 1.35 -0.26 -9.50
CA GLY A 41 2.24 -1.36 -9.10
C GLY A 41 3.69 -0.89 -8.94
N LEU A 42 4.18 -0.04 -9.86
CA LEU A 42 5.49 0.60 -9.73
C LEU A 42 5.56 1.52 -8.51
N PHE A 43 4.53 2.33 -8.26
CA PHE A 43 4.45 3.16 -7.05
C PHE A 43 4.57 2.31 -5.78
N LEU A 44 3.83 1.20 -5.68
CA LEU A 44 3.93 0.28 -4.53
C LEU A 44 5.33 -0.30 -4.38
N ALA A 45 5.94 -0.77 -5.48
CA ALA A 45 7.28 -1.32 -5.45
C ALA A 45 8.30 -0.26 -4.98
N LEU A 46 8.24 0.95 -5.53
CA LEU A 46 9.13 2.05 -5.14
C LEU A 46 8.93 2.48 -3.69
N ALA A 47 7.68 2.57 -3.22
CA ALA A 47 7.38 2.90 -1.82
C ALA A 47 7.94 1.85 -0.86
N ALA A 48 7.85 0.57 -1.22
CA ALA A 48 8.41 -0.53 -0.45
C ALA A 48 9.94 -0.57 -0.48
N PHE A 49 10.55 -0.34 -1.64
CA PHE A 49 12.00 -0.22 -1.74
C PHE A 49 12.54 1.00 -0.99
N ALA A 50 11.81 2.11 -0.97
CA ALA A 50 12.19 3.28 -0.16
C ALA A 50 12.20 2.95 1.34
N ALA A 51 11.16 2.27 1.84
CA ALA A 51 11.10 1.83 3.24
C ALA A 51 12.24 0.86 3.59
N LEU A 52 12.41 -0.20 2.79
CA LEU A 52 13.47 -1.18 2.99
C LEU A 52 14.86 -0.57 2.85
N GLY A 53 15.07 0.27 1.84
CA GLY A 53 16.31 0.99 1.60
C GLY A 53 16.68 1.89 2.77
N THR A 54 15.71 2.60 3.35
CA THR A 54 15.91 3.43 4.55
C THR A 54 16.31 2.55 5.75
N ALA A 55 15.66 1.40 5.93
CA ALA A 55 15.98 0.48 7.02
C ALA A 55 17.39 -0.14 6.89
N TYR A 56 17.79 -0.56 5.68
CA TYR A 56 19.15 -1.08 5.44
C TYR A 56 20.20 0.02 5.52
N PHE A 57 19.90 1.24 5.04
CA PHE A 57 20.78 2.38 5.20
C PHE A 57 21.03 2.70 6.68
N ALA A 58 19.97 2.75 7.49
CA ALA A 58 20.09 2.97 8.94
C ALA A 58 20.92 1.86 9.62
N GLN A 59 20.73 0.61 9.22
CA GLN A 59 21.46 -0.52 9.79
C GLN A 59 22.94 -0.54 9.38
N ASP A 60 23.23 -0.44 8.09
CA ASP A 60 24.56 -0.76 7.55
C ASP A 60 25.45 0.49 7.44
N VAL A 61 24.86 1.66 7.19
CA VAL A 61 25.57 2.94 7.06
C VAL A 61 25.59 3.69 8.38
N LEU A 62 24.43 3.86 9.02
CA LEU A 62 24.34 4.56 10.31
C LEU A 62 24.65 3.66 11.52
N ARG A 63 24.91 2.37 11.28
CA ARG A 63 25.27 1.37 12.31
C ARG A 63 24.24 1.27 13.43
N MET A 64 22.98 1.53 13.13
CA MET A 64 21.87 1.36 14.08
C MET A 64 21.57 -0.13 14.28
N ILE A 65 21.44 -0.54 15.53
CA ILE A 65 21.15 -1.92 15.88
C ILE A 65 19.63 -2.15 15.80
N PRO A 66 19.14 -2.99 14.89
CA PRO A 66 17.71 -3.30 14.80
C PRO A 66 17.27 -4.20 15.96
N CYS A 67 16.01 -4.04 16.38
CA CYS A 67 15.34 -4.97 17.28
C CYS A 67 14.64 -6.09 16.48
N PRO A 68 14.25 -7.22 17.12
CA PRO A 68 13.49 -8.29 16.46
C PRO A 68 12.21 -7.80 15.76
N LEU A 69 11.49 -6.84 16.36
CA LEU A 69 10.24 -6.33 15.81
C LEU A 69 10.47 -5.52 14.51
N CYS A 70 11.54 -4.72 14.43
CA CYS A 70 11.99 -4.07 13.18
C CYS A 70 12.22 -5.09 12.04
N TYR A 71 12.74 -6.28 12.36
CA TYR A 71 12.95 -7.31 11.33
C TYR A 71 11.63 -7.89 10.82
N ILE A 72 10.65 -8.03 11.71
CA ILE A 72 9.32 -8.51 11.33
C ILE A 72 8.61 -7.48 10.45
N GLU A 73 8.68 -6.19 10.75
CA GLU A 73 8.12 -5.10 9.93
C GLU A 73 8.69 -5.05 8.50
N ARG A 74 9.92 -5.54 8.29
CA ARG A 74 10.50 -5.63 6.94
C ARG A 74 9.79 -6.65 6.05
N TRP A 75 9.16 -7.69 6.60
CA TRP A 75 8.51 -8.75 5.81
C TRP A 75 7.30 -8.25 5.02
N PRO A 76 6.33 -7.54 5.63
CA PRO A 76 5.25 -6.91 4.89
C PRO A 76 5.71 -6.03 3.74
N TRP A 77 6.78 -5.25 3.92
CA TRP A 77 7.35 -4.44 2.85
C TRP A 77 7.97 -5.28 1.72
N ARG A 78 8.66 -6.39 2.03
CA ARG A 78 9.16 -7.33 1.01
C ARG A 78 8.01 -7.94 0.20
N ILE A 79 6.93 -8.33 0.87
CA ILE A 79 5.72 -8.85 0.22
C ILE A 79 5.09 -7.78 -0.67
N ALA A 80 4.92 -6.56 -0.16
CA ALA A 80 4.38 -5.44 -0.93
C ALA A 80 5.24 -5.09 -2.15
N ALA A 81 6.58 -5.15 -2.03
CA ALA A 81 7.50 -4.95 -3.15
C ALA A 81 7.29 -6.00 -4.25
N ALA A 82 7.28 -7.29 -3.88
CA ALA A 82 7.07 -8.38 -4.83
C ALA A 82 5.70 -8.29 -5.53
N LEU A 83 4.64 -8.03 -4.77
CA LEU A 83 3.29 -7.86 -5.31
C LEU A 83 3.18 -6.62 -6.21
N GLY A 84 3.83 -5.51 -5.84
CA GLY A 84 3.88 -4.29 -6.64
C GLY A 84 4.58 -4.49 -7.98
N ILE A 85 5.74 -5.15 -7.99
CA ILE A 85 6.47 -5.53 -9.22
C ILE A 85 5.59 -6.42 -10.10
N LEU A 86 4.97 -7.44 -9.53
CA LEU A 86 4.12 -8.36 -10.28
C LEU A 86 2.89 -7.65 -10.87
N ALA A 87 2.27 -6.74 -10.10
CA ALA A 87 1.17 -5.89 -10.57
C ALA A 87 1.61 -4.93 -11.69
N ALA A 88 2.88 -4.53 -11.74
CA ALA A 88 3.42 -3.67 -12.79
C ALA A 88 3.59 -4.39 -14.14
N ILE A 89 3.80 -5.71 -14.12
CA ILE A 89 4.09 -6.51 -15.31
C ILE A 89 2.81 -7.16 -15.86
N LEU A 90 1.97 -7.70 -14.98
CA LEU A 90 0.78 -8.47 -15.34
C LEU A 90 -0.39 -7.63 -15.92
N PRO A 91 -1.35 -8.27 -16.62
CA PRO A 91 -2.55 -7.60 -17.13
C PRO A 91 -3.50 -7.15 -16.01
N ARG A 92 -4.52 -6.35 -16.37
CA ARG A 92 -5.37 -5.59 -15.42
C ARG A 92 -6.04 -6.43 -14.32
N LEU A 93 -6.65 -7.56 -14.67
CA LEU A 93 -7.42 -8.38 -13.72
C LEU A 93 -6.54 -8.92 -12.57
N PRO A 94 -5.42 -9.62 -12.83
CA PRO A 94 -4.53 -10.05 -11.76
C PRO A 94 -3.88 -8.86 -11.04
N ALA A 95 -3.54 -7.77 -11.73
CA ALA A 95 -2.93 -6.60 -11.10
C ALA A 95 -3.81 -5.98 -10.00
N ARG A 96 -5.14 -5.93 -10.16
CA ARG A 96 -6.05 -5.42 -9.11
C ARG A 96 -6.01 -6.26 -7.85
N VAL A 97 -6.01 -7.59 -7.99
CA VAL A 97 -5.94 -8.52 -6.86
C VAL A 97 -4.61 -8.35 -6.14
N LEU A 98 -3.50 -8.28 -6.89
CA LEU A 98 -2.17 -8.08 -6.34
C LEU A 98 -2.02 -6.76 -5.57
N ILE A 99 -2.57 -5.66 -6.10
CA ILE A 99 -2.60 -4.37 -5.39
C ILE A 99 -3.42 -4.49 -4.10
N GLY A 100 -4.53 -5.25 -4.12
CA GLY A 100 -5.34 -5.52 -2.93
C GLY A 100 -4.61 -6.34 -1.87
N LEU A 101 -3.88 -7.38 -2.29
CA LEU A 101 -3.05 -8.18 -1.39
C LEU A 101 -1.88 -7.36 -0.82
N ALA A 102 -1.28 -6.47 -1.61
CA ALA A 102 -0.25 -5.57 -1.14
C ALA A 102 -0.80 -4.60 -0.08
N ALA A 103 -2.00 -4.04 -0.30
CA ALA A 103 -2.66 -3.21 0.70
C ALA A 103 -2.94 -3.97 2.00
N LEU A 104 -3.40 -5.23 1.91
CA LEU A 104 -3.61 -6.09 3.08
C LEU A 104 -2.30 -6.34 3.84
N ALA A 105 -1.23 -6.68 3.14
CA ALA A 105 0.08 -6.87 3.76
C ALA A 105 0.55 -5.60 4.50
N LEU A 106 0.33 -4.42 3.92
CA LEU A 106 0.67 -3.15 4.57
C LEU A 106 -0.25 -2.83 5.75
N PHE A 107 -1.53 -3.22 5.74
CA PHE A 107 -2.37 -3.12 6.95
C PHE A 107 -1.91 -4.05 8.07
N VAL A 108 -1.41 -5.25 7.73
CA VAL A 108 -0.74 -6.11 8.71
C VAL A 108 0.49 -5.40 9.27
N ASN A 109 1.28 -4.73 8.43
CA ASN A 109 2.40 -3.91 8.90
C ASN A 109 1.96 -2.79 9.85
N VAL A 110 0.89 -2.07 9.52
CA VAL A 110 0.32 -1.03 10.39
C VAL A 110 -0.02 -1.59 11.76
N ALA A 111 -0.61 -2.78 11.83
CA ALA A 111 -0.92 -3.43 13.11
C ALA A 111 0.35 -3.78 13.89
N ILE A 112 1.38 -4.32 13.22
CA ILE A 112 2.67 -4.66 13.84
C ILE A 112 3.39 -3.40 14.33
N ALA A 113 3.47 -2.37 13.51
CA ALA A 113 4.11 -1.10 13.84
C ALA A 113 3.37 -0.36 14.96
N PHE A 114 2.05 -0.49 15.05
CA PHE A 114 1.28 0.01 16.19
C PHE A 114 1.65 -0.73 17.49
N VAL A 115 1.81 -2.06 17.42
CA VAL A 115 2.31 -2.85 18.55
C VAL A 115 3.72 -2.42 18.95
N HIS A 116 4.58 -2.12 17.98
CA HIS A 116 5.94 -1.65 18.21
C HIS A 116 5.97 -0.27 18.88
N VAL A 117 5.25 0.70 18.33
CA VAL A 117 5.12 2.03 18.95
C VAL A 117 4.56 1.91 20.36
N GLY A 118 3.54 1.07 20.60
CA GLY A 118 3.03 0.86 21.95
C GLY A 118 4.04 0.23 22.92
N ALA A 119 4.95 -0.61 22.43
CA ALA A 119 6.06 -1.12 23.22
C ALA A 119 7.09 -0.01 23.55
N GLU A 120 7.44 0.83 22.57
CA GLU A 120 8.29 2.02 22.78
C GLU A 120 7.67 3.05 23.74
N GLN A 121 6.33 3.20 23.71
CA GLN A 121 5.59 4.06 24.64
C GLN A 121 5.26 3.36 25.98
N HIS A 122 5.71 2.12 26.16
CA HIS A 122 5.47 1.30 27.35
C HIS A 122 3.99 1.10 27.70
N TRP A 123 3.10 1.15 26.70
CA TRP A 123 1.68 0.78 26.87
C TRP A 123 1.52 -0.70 27.19
N TRP A 124 2.42 -1.53 26.65
CA TRP A 124 2.52 -2.96 26.90
C TRP A 124 3.96 -3.43 26.71
N LYS A 125 4.25 -4.65 27.19
CA LYS A 125 5.50 -5.33 26.84
C LYS A 125 5.42 -5.86 25.41
N SER A 126 6.56 -5.88 24.72
CA SER A 126 6.62 -6.49 23.39
C SER A 126 6.16 -7.96 23.44
N PRO A 127 5.31 -8.41 22.50
CA PRO A 127 4.81 -9.78 22.46
C PRO A 127 5.87 -10.81 22.10
N LEU A 128 7.03 -10.37 21.57
CA LEU A 128 8.15 -11.24 21.21
C LEU A 128 9.02 -11.52 22.43
N PRO A 129 9.22 -12.79 22.82
CA PRO A 129 10.11 -13.14 23.94
C PRO A 129 11.53 -12.59 23.75
N GLU A 130 12.02 -12.57 22.51
CA GLU A 130 13.34 -12.06 22.12
C GLU A 130 13.55 -10.58 22.46
N CYS A 131 12.48 -9.78 22.42
CA CYS A 131 12.51 -8.36 22.78
C CYS A 131 12.64 -8.14 24.29
N ASN A 132 12.34 -9.15 25.11
CA ASN A 132 12.25 -9.08 26.56
C ASN A 132 13.44 -9.77 27.26
N ALA A 133 14.44 -10.23 26.49
CA ALA A 133 15.58 -10.93 27.06
C ALA A 133 16.36 -10.02 28.03
N PRO A 134 16.73 -10.52 29.23
CA PRO A 134 17.51 -9.74 30.17
C PRO A 134 18.88 -9.37 29.57
N PRO A 135 19.46 -8.23 29.99
CA PRO A 135 20.79 -7.84 29.52
C PRO A 135 21.82 -8.95 29.84
N PRO A 136 22.82 -9.16 28.97
CA PRO A 136 23.81 -10.20 29.17
C PRO A 136 24.53 -10.01 30.51
N SER A 137 24.63 -11.08 31.29
CA SER A 137 25.38 -11.10 32.55
C SER A 137 26.89 -11.16 32.29
N PHE A 138 27.69 -10.69 33.25
CA PHE A 138 29.14 -10.84 33.19
C PHE A 138 29.53 -12.33 33.02
N GLY A 139 30.28 -12.65 31.97
CA GLY A 139 30.68 -14.02 31.62
C GLY A 139 29.73 -14.74 30.66
N ALA A 140 28.62 -14.12 30.24
CA ALA A 140 27.75 -14.69 29.21
C ALA A 140 28.39 -14.60 27.81
N ASN A 141 28.21 -15.65 27.00
CA ASN A 141 28.57 -15.62 25.59
C ASN A 141 27.66 -14.60 24.87
N LEU A 142 28.24 -13.49 24.41
CA LEU A 142 27.50 -12.49 23.67
C LEU A 142 27.11 -13.04 22.29
N PRO A 143 25.86 -12.88 21.83
CA PRO A 143 25.49 -13.32 20.49
C PRO A 143 26.33 -12.58 19.44
N LEU A 144 26.75 -13.30 18.38
CA LEU A 144 27.52 -12.73 17.27
C LEU A 144 26.82 -11.53 16.58
N ARG A 145 25.50 -11.39 16.79
CA ARG A 145 24.71 -10.25 16.34
C ARG A 145 23.90 -9.71 17.53
N PRO A 146 24.34 -8.62 18.16
CA PRO A 146 23.56 -7.92 19.18
C PRO A 146 22.23 -7.45 18.59
N SER A 147 21.14 -7.62 19.34
CA SER A 147 19.82 -7.08 19.02
C SER A 147 19.41 -6.06 20.08
N ALA A 148 18.86 -4.93 19.66
CA ALA A 148 18.33 -3.93 20.58
C ALA A 148 17.01 -4.43 21.22
N SER A 149 16.67 -3.88 22.39
CA SER A 149 15.33 -4.06 22.97
C SER A 149 14.28 -3.36 22.12
N CYS A 150 13.08 -3.92 22.08
CA CYS A 150 11.97 -3.37 21.27
C CYS A 150 11.25 -2.21 21.95
N ASP A 151 11.52 -1.98 23.23
CA ASP A 151 10.89 -0.93 24.02
C ASP A 151 11.74 0.37 24.02
N ALA A 152 12.95 0.33 23.45
CA ALA A 152 13.84 1.49 23.36
C ALA A 152 13.67 2.18 21.99
N PRO A 153 13.14 3.43 21.94
CA PRO A 153 12.89 4.11 20.68
C PRO A 153 14.20 4.49 19.98
N VAL A 154 14.28 4.18 18.69
CA VAL A 154 15.42 4.54 17.82
C VAL A 154 15.03 5.72 16.95
N PHE A 155 15.79 6.82 17.00
CA PHE A 155 15.51 8.04 16.23
C PHE A 155 16.44 8.14 15.02
N LEU A 156 15.86 8.22 13.81
CA LEU A 156 16.65 8.40 12.59
C LEU A 156 17.24 9.81 12.49
N ILE A 157 16.44 10.81 12.84
CA ILE A 157 16.78 12.22 12.72
C ILE A 157 17.04 12.76 14.13
N PRO A 158 18.29 13.15 14.45
CA PRO A 158 18.60 13.76 15.75
C PRO A 158 17.73 15.01 15.99
N GLY A 159 17.06 15.07 17.15
CA GLY A 159 16.21 16.21 17.54
C GLY A 159 14.76 16.15 17.07
N LEU A 160 14.36 15.15 16.27
CA LEU A 160 12.95 14.93 15.93
C LEU A 160 12.37 13.83 16.86
N PRO A 161 11.27 14.09 17.58
CA PRO A 161 10.67 13.11 18.50
C PRO A 161 9.80 12.08 17.75
N VAL A 162 10.32 11.52 16.66
CA VAL A 162 9.64 10.50 15.85
C VAL A 162 10.57 9.30 15.70
N SER A 163 10.19 8.20 16.35
CA SER A 163 10.94 6.95 16.30
C SER A 163 10.83 6.28 14.93
N PHE A 164 11.75 5.38 14.62
CA PHE A 164 11.75 4.58 13.40
C PHE A 164 10.46 3.77 13.24
N ALA A 165 9.96 3.18 14.34
CA ALA A 165 8.68 2.47 14.37
C ALA A 165 7.49 3.39 14.03
N THR A 166 7.50 4.61 14.55
CA THR A 166 6.47 5.61 14.24
C THR A 166 6.51 6.02 12.77
N MET A 167 7.70 6.21 12.20
CA MET A 167 7.85 6.50 10.77
C MET A 167 7.30 5.36 9.91
N ASP A 168 7.60 4.10 10.27
CA ASP A 168 7.11 2.93 9.57
C ASP A 168 5.57 2.79 9.66
N LEU A 169 5.00 3.02 10.84
CA LEU A 169 3.55 3.05 11.05
C LEU A 169 2.86 4.07 10.13
N ILE A 170 3.37 5.31 10.10
CA ILE A 170 2.80 6.38 9.28
C ILE A 170 2.94 6.03 7.79
N TRP A 171 4.12 5.60 7.36
CA TRP A 171 4.38 5.31 5.95
C TRP A 171 3.55 4.13 5.45
N SER A 172 3.50 3.03 6.20
CA SER A 172 2.70 1.85 5.85
C SER A 172 1.21 2.17 5.78
N LEU A 173 0.70 2.99 6.71
CA LEU A 173 -0.69 3.45 6.70
C LEU A 173 -1.00 4.31 5.46
N VAL A 174 -0.16 5.30 5.16
CA VAL A 174 -0.33 6.17 3.98
C VAL A 174 -0.38 5.35 2.69
N VAL A 175 0.56 4.41 2.52
CA VAL A 175 0.65 3.59 1.31
C VAL A 175 -0.53 2.61 1.22
N ALA A 176 -0.93 1.98 2.33
CA ALA A 176 -2.09 1.08 2.38
C ALA A 176 -3.40 1.81 2.03
N LEU A 177 -3.61 3.00 2.58
CA LEU A 177 -4.79 3.82 2.28
C LEU A 177 -4.79 4.30 0.83
N ALA A 178 -3.65 4.73 0.30
CA ALA A 178 -3.53 5.11 -1.10
C ALA A 178 -3.90 3.92 -2.02
N ALA A 179 -3.37 2.73 -1.74
CA ALA A 179 -3.66 1.52 -2.51
C ALA A 179 -5.14 1.15 -2.47
N SER A 180 -5.74 1.24 -1.29
CA SER A 180 -7.18 1.02 -1.09
C SER A 180 -8.01 2.02 -1.91
N ALA A 181 -7.68 3.31 -1.83
CA ALA A 181 -8.34 4.37 -2.59
C ALA A 181 -8.22 4.17 -4.12
N HIS A 182 -7.08 3.68 -4.60
CA HIS A 182 -6.89 3.32 -6.00
C HIS A 182 -7.86 2.22 -6.44
N ILE A 183 -7.97 1.13 -5.67
CA ILE A 183 -8.89 0.03 -5.95
C ILE A 183 -10.34 0.52 -5.95
N PHE A 184 -10.75 1.32 -4.95
CA PHE A 184 -12.11 1.84 -4.86
C PHE A 184 -12.48 2.75 -6.04
N ARG A 185 -11.60 3.67 -6.43
CA ARG A 185 -11.82 4.55 -7.60
C ARG A 185 -11.91 3.76 -8.89
N ASP A 186 -11.07 2.74 -9.03
CA ASP A 186 -11.09 1.90 -10.22
C ASP A 186 -12.36 1.02 -10.29
N ARG A 187 -12.86 0.48 -9.17
CA ARG A 187 -14.16 -0.21 -9.11
C ARG A 187 -15.32 0.70 -9.54
N ARG A 188 -15.43 1.91 -8.96
CA ARG A 188 -16.46 2.89 -9.35
C ARG A 188 -16.39 3.29 -10.82
N SER A 189 -15.19 3.32 -11.38
CA SER A 189 -14.99 3.65 -12.78
C SER A 189 -15.37 2.52 -13.74
N ASN A 190 -15.73 1.31 -13.26
CA ASN A 190 -16.18 0.19 -14.11
C ASN A 190 -17.64 -0.23 -13.86
N ALA A 191 -18.26 0.22 -12.76
CA ALA A 191 -19.71 0.14 -12.58
C ALA A 191 -20.42 1.14 -13.51
#